data_AF-A0A556PG96-F1
#
_entry.id   AF-A0A556PG96-F1
#
_cell.length_a   1.000
_cell.length_b   1.000
_cell.length_c   1.000
_cell.angle_alpha   90.00
_cell.angle_beta   90.00
_cell.angle_gamma   90.00
#
_symmetry.space_group_name_H-M   'P 1'
#
loop_
_entity.id
_entity.type
_entity.pdbx_description
1 polymer ?
#
loop_
_entity_poly.entity_id
_entity_poly.type
_entity_poly.pdbx_seq_one_letter_code
_entity_poly.pdbx_strand_id
1 'polypeptide(L)'
;MINGFKWIGLIIATMVGAGYASGREIWEFFGLGSSLAIVLFTIMFIVSCQVILEVSYLKKSEHYKPVLEQFLGVKSAKVYDYLVMVYLFTTLFVMIAGSGATVTIFEWSNVIGILLMVILLLVIIPRGMDGVLSINRFLLPLLIVGLFLVLMIFVFQERVSFLYGIRDQSNWVQAIPFTSLNVLPLIAVLSAVGKEIKTKKEIYVASIGSGLILGTISMVYNMSLISVAEQLYFYEIPLFAILNGYPFEMFLLMAVLLWFAIYTTALTSLFGIIARLQELFKQLSTGKIGLCVLLIALPFSFFSFSNLVSYLYPLYGVLNLYVLGAILLFPIVKRATTYKI
;
A
#
# COMPACT_ATOMS: atom_id res chain seq x y z
N MET A 1 -18.00 -10.63 17.20
CA MET A 1 -18.37 -9.60 16.20
C MET A 1 -17.51 -8.36 16.39
N ILE A 2 -17.39 -7.83 17.62
CA ILE A 2 -16.52 -6.68 17.97
C ILE A 2 -15.07 -6.86 17.50
N ASN A 3 -14.47 -8.05 17.70
CA ASN A 3 -13.10 -8.32 17.24
C ASN A 3 -12.94 -8.33 15.71
N GLY A 4 -14.01 -8.55 14.94
CA GLY A 4 -13.96 -8.50 13.47
C GLY A 4 -13.65 -7.09 12.97
N PHE A 5 -14.19 -6.06 13.64
CA PHE A 5 -13.93 -4.66 13.31
C PHE A 5 -12.47 -4.24 13.56
N LYS A 6 -11.81 -4.83 14.57
CA LYS A 6 -10.38 -4.63 14.81
C LYS A 6 -9.55 -5.03 13.58
N TRP A 7 -9.89 -6.17 12.97
CA TRP A 7 -9.19 -6.67 11.78
C TRP A 7 -9.47 -5.84 10.53
N ILE A 8 -10.68 -5.26 10.40
CA ILE A 8 -10.99 -4.30 9.33
C ILE A 8 -10.01 -3.13 9.37
N GLY A 9 -9.84 -2.50 10.54
CA GLY A 9 -8.91 -1.38 10.70
C GLY A 9 -7.48 -1.75 10.35
N LEU A 10 -7.01 -2.94 10.75
CA LEU A 10 -5.69 -3.46 10.41
C LEU A 10 -5.51 -3.61 8.89
N ILE A 11 -6.50 -4.22 8.20
CA ILE A 11 -6.44 -4.43 6.75
C ILE A 11 -6.44 -3.10 6.01
N ILE A 12 -7.33 -2.18 6.37
CA ILE A 12 -7.40 -0.85 5.72
C ILE A 12 -6.10 -0.08 5.95
N ALA A 13 -5.57 -0.06 7.19
CA ALA A 13 -4.30 0.60 7.49
C ALA A 13 -3.11 -0.01 6.75
N THR A 14 -3.17 -1.31 6.40
CA THR A 14 -2.14 -1.97 5.58
C THR A 14 -2.22 -1.54 4.12
N MET A 15 -3.44 -1.27 3.61
CA MET A 15 -3.67 -0.95 2.19
C MET A 15 -3.59 0.54 1.89
N VAL A 16 -4.06 1.40 2.80
CA VAL A 16 -3.99 2.85 2.63
C VAL A 16 -2.61 3.35 3.08
N GLY A 17 -1.60 2.98 2.28
CA GLY A 17 -0.24 3.49 2.39
C GLY A 17 -0.04 4.82 1.67
N ALA A 18 1.21 5.28 1.59
CA ALA A 18 1.56 6.53 0.94
C ALA A 18 1.18 6.59 -0.55
N GLY A 19 1.44 5.52 -1.31
CA GLY A 19 1.11 5.49 -2.74
C GLY A 19 -0.39 5.53 -3.00
N TYR A 20 -1.18 4.75 -2.24
CA TYR A 20 -2.65 4.81 -2.27
C TYR A 20 -3.16 6.21 -1.89
N ALA A 21 -2.71 6.75 -0.74
CA ALA A 21 -3.18 8.03 -0.23
C ALA A 21 -2.77 9.23 -1.09
N SER A 22 -1.66 9.12 -1.83
CA SER A 22 -1.25 10.14 -2.81
C SER A 22 -2.20 10.20 -4.02
N GLY A 23 -3.00 9.15 -4.25
CA GLY A 23 -3.83 8.98 -5.44
C GLY A 23 -3.08 8.47 -6.66
N ARG A 24 -1.74 8.36 -6.58
CA ARG A 24 -0.91 7.94 -7.70
C ARG A 24 -1.14 6.48 -8.07
N GLU A 25 -1.27 5.59 -7.08
CA GLU A 25 -1.62 4.19 -7.35
C GLU A 25 -2.99 4.04 -8.01
N ILE A 26 -4.00 4.74 -7.49
CA ILE A 26 -5.36 4.69 -8.01
C ILE A 26 -5.40 5.17 -9.46
N TRP A 27 -4.71 6.28 -9.75
CA TRP A 27 -4.63 6.80 -11.11
C TRP A 27 -3.89 5.86 -12.06
N GLU A 28 -2.77 5.29 -11.61
CA GLU A 28 -1.92 4.43 -12.45
C GLU A 28 -2.64 3.15 -12.90
N PHE A 29 -3.39 2.52 -12.00
CA PHE A 29 -4.08 1.27 -12.31
C PHE A 29 -5.50 1.47 -12.81
N PHE A 30 -6.28 2.39 -12.22
CA PHE A 30 -7.69 2.52 -12.58
C PHE A 30 -7.89 3.59 -13.63
N GLY A 31 -7.82 4.88 -13.30
CA GLY A 31 -8.08 5.95 -14.27
C GLY A 31 -9.39 5.75 -15.07
N LEU A 32 -9.39 6.21 -16.32
CA LEU A 32 -10.54 6.08 -17.23
C LEU A 32 -10.88 4.60 -17.52
N GLY A 33 -12.17 4.29 -17.62
CA GLY A 33 -12.63 2.97 -18.04
C GLY A 33 -12.52 1.84 -16.99
N SER A 34 -12.39 2.19 -15.70
CA SER A 34 -12.00 1.24 -14.64
C SER A 34 -13.02 0.97 -13.54
N SER A 35 -14.27 1.40 -13.70
CA SER A 35 -15.32 1.12 -12.70
C SER A 35 -15.47 -0.39 -12.43
N LEU A 36 -15.44 -1.21 -13.48
CA LEU A 36 -15.43 -2.67 -13.40
C LEU A 36 -14.12 -3.20 -12.81
N ALA A 37 -12.98 -2.56 -13.11
CA ALA A 37 -11.70 -2.95 -12.52
C ALA A 37 -11.74 -2.84 -10.99
N ILE A 38 -12.32 -1.78 -10.45
CA ILE A 38 -12.44 -1.56 -8.99
C ILE A 38 -13.39 -2.58 -8.35
N VAL A 39 -14.48 -2.94 -9.02
CA VAL A 39 -15.39 -4.01 -8.56
C VAL A 39 -14.67 -5.36 -8.53
N LEU A 40 -13.93 -5.70 -9.59
CA LEU A 40 -13.15 -6.93 -9.67
C LEU A 40 -12.03 -6.96 -8.62
N PHE A 41 -11.32 -5.85 -8.43
CA PHE A 41 -10.34 -5.67 -7.34
C PHE A 41 -11.01 -5.95 -5.99
N THR A 42 -12.17 -5.34 -5.72
CA THR A 42 -12.90 -5.53 -4.47
C THR A 42 -13.20 -7.01 -4.22
N ILE A 43 -13.67 -7.73 -5.23
CA ILE A 43 -13.96 -9.17 -5.13
C ILE A 43 -12.69 -9.96 -4.86
N MET A 44 -11.64 -9.78 -5.68
CA MET A 44 -10.37 -10.51 -5.53
C MET A 44 -9.69 -10.20 -4.19
N PHE A 45 -9.81 -8.96 -3.72
CA PHE A 45 -9.29 -8.51 -2.43
C PHE A 45 -10.01 -9.19 -1.26
N ILE A 46 -11.35 -9.25 -1.29
CA ILE A 46 -12.15 -9.97 -0.28
C ILE A 46 -11.74 -11.45 -0.23
N VAL A 47 -11.65 -12.10 -1.40
CA VAL A 47 -11.23 -13.51 -1.49
C VAL A 47 -9.82 -13.68 -0.93
N SER A 48 -8.89 -12.80 -1.28
CA SER A 48 -7.50 -12.86 -0.82
C SER A 48 -7.40 -12.72 0.70
N CYS A 49 -8.07 -11.72 1.28
CA CYS A 49 -8.12 -11.53 2.73
C CYS A 49 -8.70 -12.76 3.44
N GLN A 50 -9.80 -13.31 2.92
CA GLN A 50 -10.48 -14.47 3.50
C GLN A 50 -9.55 -15.68 3.51
N VAL A 51 -8.89 -15.97 2.39
CA VAL A 51 -7.99 -17.11 2.24
C VAL A 51 -6.76 -16.97 3.15
N ILE A 52 -6.11 -15.80 3.13
CA ILE A 52 -4.91 -15.55 3.96
C ILE A 52 -5.27 -15.70 5.44
N LEU A 53 -6.35 -15.06 5.91
CA LEU A 53 -6.78 -15.14 7.32
C LEU A 53 -7.20 -16.56 7.71
N GLU A 54 -7.88 -17.31 6.84
CA GLU A 54 -8.26 -18.69 7.12
C GLU A 54 -7.03 -19.59 7.29
N VAL A 55 -6.05 -19.49 6.38
CA VAL A 55 -4.79 -20.25 6.49
C VAL A 55 -4.04 -19.87 7.75
N SER A 56 -3.96 -18.57 8.06
CA SER A 56 -3.28 -18.05 9.24
C SER A 56 -3.93 -18.52 10.54
N TYR A 57 -5.27 -18.49 10.60
CA TYR A 57 -6.07 -18.98 11.71
C TYR A 57 -5.89 -20.48 11.94
N LEU A 58 -5.90 -21.29 10.88
CA LEU A 58 -5.72 -22.73 10.95
C LEU A 58 -4.30 -23.10 11.41
N LYS A 59 -3.28 -22.35 10.96
CA LYS A 59 -1.89 -22.58 11.36
C LYS A 59 -1.52 -21.97 12.71
N LYS A 60 -2.38 -21.13 13.29
CA LYS A 60 -2.06 -20.30 14.47
C LYS A 60 -0.75 -19.53 14.28
N SER A 61 -0.58 -18.95 13.09
CA SER A 61 0.66 -18.28 12.72
C SER A 61 0.86 -16.96 13.47
N GLU A 62 2.12 -16.70 13.83
CA GLU A 62 2.62 -15.44 14.38
C GLU A 62 3.62 -14.75 13.42
N HIS A 63 3.95 -15.42 12.32
CA HIS A 63 4.92 -14.96 11.32
C HIS A 63 4.40 -15.21 9.90
N TYR A 64 4.86 -14.42 8.93
CA TYR A 64 4.42 -14.50 7.54
C TYR A 64 4.94 -15.73 6.78
N LYS A 65 6.17 -16.17 7.10
CA LYS A 65 6.88 -17.20 6.36
C LYS A 65 6.11 -18.54 6.24
N PRO A 66 5.52 -19.11 7.32
CA PRO A 66 4.78 -20.37 7.24
C PRO A 66 3.50 -20.29 6.36
N VAL A 67 2.92 -19.11 6.23
CA VAL A 67 1.75 -18.88 5.38
C VAL A 67 2.19 -18.65 3.93
N LEU A 68 3.26 -17.90 3.70
CA LEU A 68 3.85 -17.72 2.37
C LEU A 68 4.32 -19.05 1.77
N GLU A 69 4.99 -19.89 2.56
CA GLU A 69 5.43 -21.23 2.16
C GLU A 69 4.26 -22.16 1.82
N GLN A 70 3.08 -21.96 2.42
CA GLN A 70 1.88 -22.73 2.09
C GLN A 70 1.37 -22.42 0.67
N PHE A 71 1.49 -21.17 0.23
CA PHE A 71 1.04 -20.76 -1.10
C PHE A 71 2.09 -21.03 -2.18
N LEU A 72 3.36 -20.80 -1.89
CA LEU A 72 4.43 -20.80 -2.90
C LEU A 72 5.30 -22.05 -2.88
N GLY A 73 5.28 -22.81 -1.77
CA GLY A 73 6.27 -23.84 -1.49
C GLY A 73 7.63 -23.26 -1.06
N VAL A 74 8.44 -24.10 -0.41
CA VAL A 74 9.71 -23.68 0.23
C VAL A 74 10.73 -23.09 -0.75
N LYS A 75 10.80 -23.63 -1.98
CA LYS A 75 11.76 -23.16 -3.00
C LYS A 75 11.40 -21.75 -3.50
N SER A 76 10.15 -21.54 -3.89
CA SER A 76 9.67 -20.24 -4.37
C SER A 76 9.69 -19.19 -3.26
N ALA A 77 9.41 -19.56 -2.01
CA ALA A 77 9.49 -18.64 -0.88
C ALA A 77 10.88 -17.98 -0.73
N LYS A 78 11.98 -18.70 -1.05
CA LYS A 78 13.34 -18.12 -1.05
C LYS A 78 13.54 -17.07 -2.15
N VAL A 79 12.98 -17.31 -3.35
CA VAL A 79 13.03 -16.34 -4.46
C VAL A 79 12.27 -15.07 -4.08
N TYR A 80 11.10 -15.23 -3.46
CA TYR A 80 10.31 -14.09 -2.99
C TYR A 80 11.00 -13.31 -1.87
N ASP A 81 11.84 -13.92 -1.04
CA ASP A 81 12.59 -13.15 -0.05
C ASP A 81 13.60 -12.18 -0.69
N TYR A 82 14.24 -12.58 -1.80
CA TYR A 82 15.06 -11.67 -2.59
C TYR A 82 14.21 -10.58 -3.27
N LEU A 83 13.05 -10.93 -3.84
CA LEU A 83 12.14 -9.95 -4.44
C LEU A 83 11.64 -8.93 -3.41
N VAL A 84 11.37 -9.35 -2.17
CA VAL A 84 10.99 -8.45 -1.08
C VAL A 84 12.14 -7.49 -0.77
N MET A 85 13.40 -7.94 -0.80
CA MET A 85 14.54 -7.05 -0.58
C MET A 85 14.62 -5.94 -1.65
N VAL A 86 14.42 -6.31 -2.92
CA VAL A 86 14.35 -5.34 -4.04
C VAL A 86 13.14 -4.41 -3.88
N TYR A 87 11.99 -4.95 -3.51
CA TYR A 87 10.77 -4.18 -3.25
C TYR A 87 10.98 -3.13 -2.15
N LEU A 88 11.58 -3.51 -1.01
CA LEU A 88 11.86 -2.56 0.07
C LEU A 88 12.85 -1.47 -0.38
N PHE A 89 13.92 -1.85 -1.09
CA PHE A 89 14.90 -0.88 -1.59
C PHE A 89 14.30 0.12 -2.58
N THR A 90 13.48 -0.36 -3.51
CA THR A 90 12.80 0.52 -4.46
C THR A 90 11.72 1.38 -3.82
N THR A 91 10.93 0.81 -2.91
CA THR A 91 9.96 1.57 -2.12
C THR A 91 10.65 2.69 -1.33
N LEU A 92 11.83 2.43 -0.76
CA LEU A 92 12.60 3.45 -0.05
C LEU A 92 12.90 4.67 -0.92
N PHE A 93 13.50 4.50 -2.11
CA PHE A 93 13.81 5.65 -2.96
C PHE A 93 12.55 6.28 -3.60
N VAL A 94 11.49 5.50 -3.84
CA VAL A 94 10.18 6.04 -4.27
C VAL A 94 9.62 6.96 -3.20
N MET A 95 9.69 6.59 -1.92
CA MET A 95 9.21 7.43 -0.82
C MET A 95 10.08 8.67 -0.60
N ILE A 96 11.40 8.57 -0.81
CA ILE A 96 12.28 9.74 -0.77
C ILE A 96 11.91 10.72 -1.90
N ALA A 97 11.69 10.23 -3.12
CA ALA A 97 11.19 11.04 -4.23
C ALA A 97 9.81 11.65 -3.93
N GLY A 98 8.90 10.87 -3.32
CA GLY A 98 7.57 11.32 -2.91
C GLY A 98 7.60 12.46 -1.88
N SER A 99 8.57 12.45 -0.95
CA SER A 99 8.81 13.57 -0.04
C SER A 99 9.21 14.83 -0.80
N GLY A 100 10.10 14.69 -1.77
CA GLY A 100 10.48 15.74 -2.71
C GLY A 100 9.28 16.33 -3.46
N ALA A 101 8.44 15.48 -4.03
CA ALA A 101 7.19 15.87 -4.71
C ALA A 101 6.17 16.52 -3.78
N THR A 102 6.23 16.25 -2.47
CA THR A 102 5.29 16.82 -1.49
C THR A 102 5.64 18.27 -1.13
N VAL A 103 6.90 18.70 -1.26
CA VAL A 103 7.27 20.08 -0.91
C VAL A 103 7.13 21.05 -2.08
N THR A 104 7.08 20.55 -3.31
CA THR A 104 6.99 21.40 -4.53
C THR A 104 5.69 22.18 -4.62
N ILE A 105 4.61 21.70 -3.98
CA ILE A 105 3.35 22.43 -3.85
C ILE A 105 3.48 23.74 -3.04
N PHE A 106 4.50 23.87 -2.21
CA PHE A 106 4.82 25.11 -1.50
C PHE A 106 5.85 25.96 -2.28
N GLU A 107 6.00 25.69 -3.58
CA GLU A 107 6.98 26.32 -4.48
C GLU A 107 8.46 26.09 -4.07
N TRP A 108 8.70 25.10 -3.20
CA TRP A 108 10.05 24.73 -2.79
C TRP A 108 10.70 23.77 -3.78
N SER A 109 12.03 23.81 -3.86
CA SER A 109 12.77 22.84 -4.66
C SER A 109 12.56 21.41 -4.13
N ASN A 110 12.29 20.47 -5.03
CA ASN A 110 12.15 19.05 -4.73
C ASN A 110 13.34 18.51 -3.90
N VAL A 111 14.56 19.01 -4.18
CA VAL A 111 15.79 18.64 -3.46
C VAL A 111 15.66 18.85 -1.95
N ILE A 112 14.92 19.88 -1.51
CA ILE A 112 14.71 20.15 -0.08
C ILE A 112 13.93 19.00 0.57
N GLY A 113 12.87 18.52 -0.08
CA GLY A 113 12.06 17.40 0.44
C GLY A 113 12.81 16.07 0.43
N ILE A 114 13.66 15.83 -0.58
CA ILE A 114 14.55 14.66 -0.64
C ILE A 114 15.55 14.69 0.52
N LEU A 115 16.28 15.80 0.69
CA LEU A 115 17.29 15.94 1.74
C LEU A 115 16.67 15.88 3.13
N LEU A 116 15.51 16.52 3.33
CA LEU A 116 14.77 16.46 4.58
C LEU A 116 14.44 15.02 4.95
N MET A 117 13.90 14.23 4.00
CA MET A 117 13.59 12.83 4.22
C MET A 117 14.84 12.03 4.61
N VAL A 118 15.94 12.17 3.86
CA VAL A 118 17.19 11.45 4.12
C VAL A 118 17.77 11.81 5.49
N ILE A 119 17.78 13.08 5.86
CA ILE A 119 18.28 13.53 7.18
C ILE A 119 17.44 12.91 8.31
N LEU A 120 16.10 12.93 8.18
CA LEU A 120 15.23 12.36 9.20
C LEU A 120 15.36 10.84 9.31
N LEU A 121 15.56 10.15 8.18
CA LEU A 121 15.87 8.73 8.15
C LEU A 121 17.24 8.43 8.81
N LEU A 122 18.24 9.29 8.65
CA LEU A 122 19.53 9.11 9.34
C LEU A 122 19.42 9.31 10.86
N VAL A 123 18.68 10.32 11.29
CA VAL A 123 18.52 10.68 12.71
C VAL A 123 17.76 9.61 13.51
N ILE A 124 16.88 8.86 12.85
CA ILE A 124 16.05 7.84 13.51
C ILE A 124 16.75 6.47 13.64
N ILE A 125 17.74 6.15 12.79
CA ILE A 125 18.40 4.83 12.81
C ILE A 125 18.91 4.46 14.22
N PRO A 126 19.61 5.35 14.96
CA PRO A 126 20.09 5.02 16.31
C PRO A 126 18.98 4.82 17.34
N ARG A 127 17.79 5.38 17.10
CA ARG A 127 16.63 5.32 18.02
C ARG A 127 15.78 4.06 17.81
N GLY A 128 15.99 3.34 16.71
CA GLY A 128 15.16 2.20 16.34
C GLY A 128 13.76 2.58 15.88
N MET A 129 12.93 1.58 15.61
CA MET A 129 11.62 1.74 14.96
C MET A 129 10.46 1.94 15.97
N ASP A 130 10.67 1.63 17.25
CA ASP A 130 9.62 1.52 18.27
C ASP A 130 8.83 2.83 18.47
N GLY A 131 9.52 3.98 18.46
CA GLY A 131 8.89 5.29 18.59
C GLY A 131 8.00 5.65 17.40
N VAL A 132 8.37 5.26 16.18
CA VAL A 132 7.66 5.65 14.96
C VAL A 132 6.42 4.78 14.72
N LEU A 133 6.50 3.49 15.04
CA LEU A 133 5.33 2.60 14.99
C LEU A 133 4.19 3.08 15.89
N SER A 134 4.51 3.79 16.97
CA SER A 134 3.51 4.34 17.88
C SER A 134 2.67 5.47 17.24
N ILE A 135 3.28 6.28 16.37
CA ILE A 135 2.64 7.41 15.66
C ILE A 135 1.65 6.90 14.62
N ASN A 136 1.99 5.80 13.91
CA ASN A 136 1.15 5.20 12.88
C ASN A 136 -0.25 4.81 13.38
N ARG A 137 -0.38 4.48 14.67
CA ARG A 137 -1.68 4.12 15.28
C ARG A 137 -2.69 5.25 15.24
N PHE A 138 -2.24 6.51 15.27
CA PHE A 138 -3.09 7.70 15.19
C PHE A 138 -3.11 8.29 13.79
N LEU A 139 -1.95 8.30 13.13
CA LEU A 139 -1.78 8.89 11.80
C LEU A 139 -2.65 8.20 10.75
N LEU A 140 -2.61 6.87 10.66
CA LEU A 140 -3.29 6.15 9.58
C LEU A 140 -4.82 6.27 9.65
N PRO A 141 -5.49 6.06 10.81
CA PRO A 141 -6.92 6.31 10.89
C PRO A 141 -7.31 7.75 10.52
N LEU A 142 -6.53 8.74 10.97
CA LEU A 142 -6.79 10.14 10.65
C LEU A 142 -6.63 10.42 9.15
N LEU A 143 -5.60 9.87 8.51
CA LEU A 143 -5.41 9.96 7.06
C LEU A 143 -6.56 9.30 6.28
N ILE A 144 -6.98 8.10 6.67
CA ILE A 144 -8.07 7.38 5.99
C ILE A 144 -9.39 8.16 6.09
N VAL A 145 -9.74 8.62 7.29
CA VAL A 145 -10.97 9.39 7.51
C VAL A 145 -10.89 10.73 6.80
N GLY A 146 -9.76 11.45 6.93
CA GLY A 146 -9.52 12.71 6.25
C GLY A 146 -9.62 12.58 4.73
N LEU A 147 -8.96 11.58 4.15
CA LEU A 147 -9.03 11.28 2.72
C LEU A 147 -10.46 11.00 2.29
N PHE A 148 -11.19 10.15 3.00
CA PHE A 148 -12.58 9.85 2.66
C PHE A 148 -13.46 11.11 2.70
N LEU A 149 -13.29 11.97 3.70
CA LEU A 149 -14.04 13.23 3.82
C LEU A 149 -13.71 14.20 2.67
N VAL A 150 -12.42 14.38 2.35
CA VAL A 150 -11.97 15.19 1.20
C VAL A 150 -12.66 14.72 -0.08
N LEU A 151 -12.60 13.43 -0.35
CA LEU A 151 -13.14 12.86 -1.58
C LEU A 151 -14.67 12.99 -1.65
N MET A 152 -15.37 12.80 -0.54
CA MET A 152 -16.82 12.99 -0.49
C MET A 152 -17.20 14.45 -0.71
N ILE A 153 -16.52 15.40 -0.07
CA ILE A 153 -16.75 16.84 -0.27
C ILE A 153 -16.53 17.20 -1.74
N PHE A 154 -15.46 16.69 -2.35
CA PHE A 154 -15.14 16.94 -3.76
C PHE A 154 -16.27 16.47 -4.68
N VAL A 155 -16.72 15.22 -4.50
CA VAL A 155 -17.83 14.65 -5.29
C VAL A 155 -19.11 15.47 -5.16
N PHE A 156 -19.43 15.98 -3.96
CA PHE A 156 -20.62 16.81 -3.77
C PHE A 156 -20.48 18.22 -4.36
N GLN A 157 -19.33 18.88 -4.20
CA GLN A 157 -19.09 20.24 -4.70
C GLN A 157 -19.03 20.27 -6.23
N GLU A 158 -18.26 19.37 -6.82
CA GLU A 158 -18.10 19.26 -8.28
C GLU A 158 -19.25 18.50 -8.96
N ARG A 159 -20.25 18.04 -8.18
CA ARG A 159 -21.42 17.28 -8.66
C ARG A 159 -21.00 16.10 -9.55
N VAL A 160 -19.94 15.41 -9.15
CA VAL A 160 -19.41 14.27 -9.89
C VAL A 160 -20.49 13.20 -9.98
N SER A 161 -20.87 12.84 -11.21
CA SER A 161 -21.88 11.80 -11.42
C SER A 161 -21.33 10.45 -11.00
N PHE A 162 -22.04 9.76 -10.09
CA PHE A 162 -21.72 8.37 -9.74
C PHE A 162 -21.86 7.40 -10.93
N LEU A 163 -22.50 7.84 -12.02
CA LEU A 163 -22.62 7.07 -13.27
C LEU A 163 -21.52 7.40 -14.29
N TYR A 164 -20.62 8.34 -13.97
CA TYR A 164 -19.54 8.75 -14.85
C TYR A 164 -18.61 7.57 -15.11
N GLY A 165 -18.33 7.27 -16.39
CA GLY A 165 -17.46 6.16 -16.76
C GLY A 165 -18.02 4.76 -16.51
N ILE A 166 -19.34 4.59 -16.27
CA ILE A 166 -19.97 3.25 -16.21
C ILE A 166 -20.07 2.60 -17.59
N ARG A 167 -20.13 3.38 -18.67
CA ARG A 167 -20.28 2.85 -20.04
C ARG A 167 -18.98 2.34 -20.65
N ASP A 168 -17.84 2.90 -20.25
CA ASP A 168 -16.52 2.45 -20.70
C ASP A 168 -15.91 1.57 -19.61
N GLN A 169 -15.64 0.30 -19.94
CA GLN A 169 -14.99 -0.67 -19.06
C GLN A 169 -13.73 -1.26 -19.69
N SER A 170 -13.13 -0.54 -20.63
CA SER A 170 -11.97 -1.02 -21.40
C SER A 170 -10.76 -1.39 -20.52
N ASN A 171 -10.65 -0.81 -19.32
CA ASN A 171 -9.48 -0.96 -18.45
C ASN A 171 -9.68 -1.97 -17.30
N TRP A 172 -10.71 -2.84 -17.38
CA TRP A 172 -11.05 -3.83 -16.35
C TRP A 172 -9.89 -4.75 -15.93
N VAL A 173 -8.96 -5.04 -16.85
CA VAL A 173 -7.82 -5.95 -16.62
C VAL A 173 -6.91 -5.47 -15.50
N GLN A 174 -6.86 -4.15 -15.25
CA GLN A 174 -5.97 -3.55 -14.23
C GLN A 174 -6.33 -3.93 -12.80
N ALA A 175 -7.52 -4.48 -12.58
CA ALA A 175 -7.87 -5.12 -11.32
C ALA A 175 -6.84 -6.17 -10.89
N ILE A 176 -6.30 -6.93 -11.85
CA ILE A 176 -5.39 -8.04 -11.60
C ILE A 176 -4.04 -7.55 -11.08
N PRO A 177 -3.26 -6.72 -11.81
CA PRO A 177 -1.96 -6.26 -11.34
C PRO A 177 -2.09 -5.36 -10.09
N PHE A 178 -3.16 -4.59 -9.94
CA PHE A 178 -3.39 -3.81 -8.71
C PHE A 178 -3.64 -4.68 -7.49
N THR A 179 -4.49 -5.73 -7.61
CA THR A 179 -4.69 -6.69 -6.50
C THR A 179 -3.39 -7.43 -6.19
N SER A 180 -2.66 -7.79 -7.24
CA SER A 180 -1.42 -8.56 -7.15
C SER A 180 -0.31 -7.77 -6.45
N LEU A 181 -0.16 -6.48 -6.77
CA LEU A 181 0.74 -5.56 -6.07
C LEU A 181 0.51 -5.60 -4.55
N ASN A 182 -0.76 -5.61 -4.15
CA ASN A 182 -1.18 -5.49 -2.76
C ASN A 182 -1.18 -6.81 -1.96
N VAL A 183 -0.97 -7.96 -2.61
CA VAL A 183 -1.15 -9.26 -1.94
C VAL A 183 -0.03 -9.58 -0.94
N LEU A 184 1.22 -9.17 -1.21
CA LEU A 184 2.35 -9.45 -0.32
C LEU A 184 2.24 -8.69 1.03
N PRO A 185 1.93 -7.38 1.06
CA PRO A 185 1.64 -6.68 2.31
C PRO A 185 0.51 -7.34 3.11
N LEU A 186 -0.56 -7.80 2.45
CA LEU A 186 -1.63 -8.54 3.13
C LEU A 186 -1.13 -9.83 3.78
N ILE A 187 -0.34 -10.64 3.06
CA ILE A 187 0.25 -11.85 3.64
C ILE A 187 1.11 -11.49 4.85
N ALA A 188 1.97 -10.48 4.73
CA ALA A 188 2.89 -10.08 5.80
C ALA A 188 2.14 -9.74 7.10
N VAL A 189 1.06 -8.95 7.01
CA VAL A 189 0.31 -8.48 8.18
C VAL A 189 -0.69 -9.51 8.69
N LEU A 190 -1.51 -10.09 7.79
CA LEU A 190 -2.61 -10.97 8.21
C LEU A 190 -2.11 -12.33 8.71
N SER A 191 -0.93 -12.76 8.25
CA SER A 191 -0.29 -13.98 8.76
C SER A 191 0.26 -13.83 10.18
N ALA A 192 0.60 -12.62 10.60
CA ALA A 192 1.14 -12.38 11.95
C ALA A 192 0.06 -12.43 13.04
N VAL A 193 -1.22 -12.31 12.67
CA VAL A 193 -2.35 -12.24 13.61
C VAL A 193 -3.16 -13.53 13.68
N GLY A 194 -2.72 -14.61 13.02
CA GLY A 194 -3.46 -15.87 12.91
C GLY A 194 -3.81 -16.50 14.26
N LYS A 195 -2.91 -16.43 15.24
CA LYS A 195 -3.14 -16.94 16.61
C LYS A 195 -4.19 -16.15 17.38
N GLU A 196 -4.29 -14.85 17.13
CA GLU A 196 -5.21 -13.91 17.81
C GLU A 196 -6.66 -14.03 17.31
N ILE A 197 -6.86 -14.58 16.12
CA ILE A 197 -8.19 -14.81 15.55
C ILE A 197 -8.87 -15.96 16.29
N LYS A 198 -10.08 -15.71 16.80
CA LYS A 198 -10.80 -16.68 17.65
C LYS A 198 -11.87 -17.47 16.90
N THR A 199 -12.45 -16.89 15.86
CA THR A 199 -13.59 -17.50 15.16
C THR A 199 -13.56 -17.23 13.66
N LYS A 200 -14.11 -18.13 12.85
CA LYS A 200 -14.30 -17.91 11.40
C LYS A 200 -15.17 -16.68 11.10
N LYS A 201 -16.09 -16.31 12.00
CA LYS A 201 -16.94 -15.12 11.86
C LYS A 201 -16.11 -13.83 11.86
N GLU A 202 -15.03 -13.77 12.64
CA GLU A 202 -14.09 -12.62 12.61
C GLU A 202 -13.46 -12.47 11.23
N ILE A 203 -13.09 -13.59 10.59
CA ILE A 203 -12.49 -13.61 9.26
C ILE A 203 -13.48 -13.06 8.22
N TYR A 204 -14.70 -13.59 8.18
CA TYR A 204 -15.72 -13.13 7.21
C TYR A 204 -16.04 -11.64 7.35
N VAL A 205 -16.21 -11.15 8.59
CA VAL A 205 -16.48 -9.73 8.85
C VAL A 205 -15.29 -8.87 8.43
N ALA A 206 -14.06 -9.31 8.75
CA ALA A 206 -12.84 -8.60 8.38
C ALA A 206 -12.70 -8.48 6.86
N SER A 207 -12.76 -9.60 6.15
CA SER A 207 -12.52 -9.66 4.70
C SER A 207 -13.59 -8.90 3.90
N ILE A 208 -14.87 -9.13 4.18
CA ILE A 208 -15.97 -8.45 3.48
C ILE A 208 -15.97 -6.96 3.84
N GLY A 209 -15.86 -6.63 5.13
CA GLY A 209 -15.88 -5.25 5.61
C GLY A 209 -14.75 -4.41 5.04
N SER A 210 -13.50 -4.90 5.10
CA SER A 210 -12.36 -4.17 4.55
C SER A 210 -12.45 -4.03 3.03
N GLY A 211 -12.88 -5.08 2.33
CA GLY A 211 -13.02 -5.03 0.87
C GLY A 211 -14.07 -4.04 0.40
N LEU A 212 -15.25 -4.02 1.02
CA LEU A 212 -16.29 -3.05 0.68
C LEU A 212 -15.86 -1.62 0.98
N ILE A 213 -15.18 -1.37 2.11
CA ILE A 213 -14.69 -0.03 2.46
C ILE A 213 -13.61 0.42 1.46
N LEU A 214 -12.60 -0.41 1.20
CA LEU A 214 -11.52 -0.05 0.26
C LEU A 214 -12.05 0.10 -1.17
N GLY A 215 -12.93 -0.81 -1.62
CA GLY A 215 -13.58 -0.70 -2.92
C GLY A 215 -14.37 0.60 -3.08
N THR A 216 -15.10 1.00 -2.05
CA THR A 216 -15.85 2.26 -2.04
C THR A 216 -14.90 3.46 -2.08
N ILE A 217 -13.86 3.49 -1.24
CA ILE A 217 -12.86 4.56 -1.25
C ILE A 217 -12.17 4.64 -2.62
N SER A 218 -11.72 3.51 -3.18
CA SER A 218 -11.10 3.45 -4.51
C SER A 218 -12.03 3.98 -5.60
N MET A 219 -13.33 3.64 -5.54
CA MET A 219 -14.32 4.12 -6.51
C MET A 219 -14.49 5.64 -6.46
N VAL A 220 -14.73 6.19 -5.26
CA VAL A 220 -14.90 7.63 -5.05
C VAL A 220 -13.61 8.38 -5.43
N TYR A 221 -12.45 7.81 -5.08
CA TYR A 221 -11.16 8.41 -5.41
C TYR A 221 -10.93 8.42 -6.93
N ASN A 222 -11.16 7.29 -7.61
CA ASN A 222 -10.97 7.22 -9.06
C ASN A 222 -11.92 8.17 -9.80
N MET A 223 -13.19 8.27 -9.38
CA MET A 223 -14.13 9.25 -9.95
C MET A 223 -13.66 10.69 -9.78
N SER A 224 -13.12 11.03 -8.61
CA SER A 224 -12.57 12.36 -8.32
C SER A 224 -11.36 12.64 -9.21
N LEU A 225 -10.45 11.68 -9.35
CA LEU A 225 -9.25 11.79 -10.19
C LEU A 225 -9.57 11.95 -11.67
N ILE A 226 -10.55 11.20 -12.18
CA ILE A 226 -11.01 11.34 -13.57
C ILE A 226 -11.55 12.76 -13.81
N SER A 227 -12.24 13.35 -12.83
CA SER A 227 -12.81 14.70 -12.96
C SER A 227 -11.74 15.80 -13.06
N VAL A 228 -10.53 15.53 -12.57
CA VAL A 228 -9.36 16.43 -12.68
C VAL A 228 -8.28 15.90 -13.62
N ALA A 229 -8.61 14.93 -14.49
CA ALA A 229 -7.63 14.19 -15.29
C ALA A 229 -6.70 15.09 -16.13
N GLU A 230 -7.23 16.18 -16.69
CA GLU A 230 -6.44 17.15 -17.47
C GLU A 230 -5.38 17.87 -16.64
N GLN A 231 -5.61 18.03 -15.34
CA GLN A 231 -4.68 18.67 -14.42
C GLN A 231 -3.59 17.71 -13.92
N LEU A 232 -3.83 16.39 -13.97
CA LEU A 232 -2.93 15.39 -13.38
C LEU A 232 -1.53 15.37 -14.01
N TYR A 233 -1.36 15.90 -15.22
CA TYR A 233 -0.04 16.07 -15.83
C TYR A 233 0.87 17.03 -15.03
N PHE A 234 0.29 17.98 -14.31
CA PHE A 234 1.02 18.99 -13.53
C PHE A 234 1.31 18.54 -12.09
N TYR A 235 0.78 17.42 -11.64
CA TYR A 235 0.89 16.95 -10.26
C TYR A 235 1.55 15.56 -10.19
N GLU A 236 2.69 15.48 -9.51
CA GLU A 236 3.28 14.18 -9.16
C GLU A 236 2.41 13.41 -8.15
N ILE A 237 1.71 14.13 -7.27
CA ILE A 237 0.79 13.61 -6.26
C ILE A 237 -0.63 14.04 -6.63
N PRO A 238 -1.44 13.15 -7.23
CA PRO A 238 -2.79 13.47 -7.70
C PRO A 238 -3.75 14.01 -6.63
N LEU A 239 -3.57 13.65 -5.36
CA LEU A 239 -4.36 14.20 -4.26
C LEU A 239 -4.35 15.74 -4.23
N PHE A 240 -3.22 16.37 -4.58
CA PHE A 240 -3.12 17.82 -4.55
C PHE A 240 -3.90 18.50 -5.68
N ALA A 241 -4.14 17.82 -6.80
CA ALA A 241 -5.05 18.32 -7.83
C ALA A 241 -6.50 18.37 -7.32
N ILE A 242 -6.93 17.36 -6.54
CA ILE A 242 -8.27 17.32 -5.92
C ILE A 242 -8.41 18.39 -4.84
N LEU A 243 -7.36 18.63 -4.05
CA LEU A 243 -7.36 19.64 -3.01
C LEU A 243 -7.20 21.07 -3.54
N ASN A 244 -7.00 21.25 -4.85
CA ASN A 244 -6.94 22.57 -5.45
C ASN A 244 -8.30 23.28 -5.28
N GLY A 245 -8.29 24.49 -4.70
CA GLY A 245 -9.50 25.25 -4.36
C GLY A 245 -10.10 24.95 -2.98
N TYR A 246 -9.53 24.02 -2.20
CA TYR A 246 -9.93 23.80 -0.80
C TYR A 246 -9.37 24.87 0.13
N PRO A 247 -9.96 25.08 1.32
CA PRO A 247 -9.37 25.90 2.37
C PRO A 247 -7.94 25.46 2.70
N PHE A 248 -7.06 26.44 2.91
CA PHE A 248 -5.62 26.19 3.10
C PHE A 248 -5.35 25.25 4.29
N GLU A 249 -6.15 25.32 5.35
CA GLU A 249 -6.03 24.47 6.54
C GLU A 249 -6.25 22.99 6.21
N MET A 250 -7.24 22.70 5.37
CA MET A 250 -7.57 21.34 4.95
C MET A 250 -6.50 20.78 4.00
N PHE A 251 -6.05 21.61 3.07
CA PHE A 251 -4.92 21.29 2.20
C PHE A 251 -3.66 20.97 3.02
N LEU A 252 -3.29 21.85 3.96
CA LEU A 252 -2.10 21.68 4.80
C LEU A 252 -2.21 20.43 5.69
N LEU A 253 -3.38 20.19 6.29
CA LEU A 253 -3.62 18.98 7.07
C LEU A 253 -3.38 17.71 6.24
N MET A 254 -3.97 17.62 5.05
CA MET A 254 -3.81 16.45 4.18
C MET A 254 -2.38 16.30 3.67
N ALA A 255 -1.70 17.40 3.32
CA ALA A 255 -0.29 17.38 2.92
C ALA A 255 0.60 16.83 4.05
N VAL A 256 0.39 17.29 5.29
CA VAL A 256 1.14 16.80 6.46
C VAL A 256 0.84 15.31 6.73
N LEU A 257 -0.43 14.90 6.70
CA LEU A 257 -0.80 13.49 6.91
C LEU A 257 -0.20 12.58 5.84
N LEU A 258 -0.26 12.99 4.57
CA LEU A 258 0.35 12.25 3.46
C LEU A 258 1.88 12.20 3.61
N TRP A 259 2.51 13.31 3.95
CA TRP A 259 3.97 13.36 4.13
C TRP A 259 4.43 12.42 5.25
N PHE A 260 3.72 12.36 6.37
CA PHE A 260 4.01 11.40 7.43
C PHE A 260 3.76 9.94 6.99
N ALA A 261 2.76 9.68 6.13
CA ALA A 261 2.57 8.36 5.56
C ALA A 261 3.74 7.96 4.64
N ILE A 262 4.25 8.89 3.84
CA ILE A 262 5.47 8.71 3.03
C ILE A 262 6.67 8.43 3.95
N TYR A 263 6.86 9.23 5.00
CA TYR A 263 7.95 9.05 5.96
C TYR A 263 7.94 7.67 6.62
N THR A 264 6.78 7.25 7.11
CA THR A 264 6.64 5.95 7.81
C THR A 264 6.79 4.76 6.85
N THR A 265 6.39 4.91 5.59
CA THR A 265 6.65 3.91 4.53
C THR A 265 8.14 3.83 4.18
N ALA A 266 8.84 4.97 4.12
CA ALA A 266 10.28 5.00 3.92
C ALA A 266 11.02 4.33 5.09
N LEU A 267 10.60 4.61 6.33
CA LEU A 267 11.17 4.03 7.53
C LEU A 267 11.04 2.51 7.60
N THR A 268 9.82 2.01 7.40
CA THR A 268 9.56 0.55 7.41
C THR A 268 10.37 -0.16 6.34
N SER A 269 10.53 0.47 5.17
CA SER A 269 11.39 -0.02 4.09
C SER A 269 12.87 -0.05 4.50
N LEU A 270 13.39 1.06 5.02
CA LEU A 270 14.78 1.18 5.49
C LEU A 270 15.12 0.17 6.58
N PHE A 271 14.30 0.07 7.63
CA PHE A 271 14.53 -0.88 8.71
C PHE A 271 14.36 -2.34 8.25
N GLY A 272 13.44 -2.62 7.32
CA GLY A 272 13.30 -3.95 6.71
C GLY A 272 14.54 -4.38 5.91
N ILE A 273 15.20 -3.44 5.23
CA ILE A 273 16.48 -3.65 4.53
C ILE A 273 17.60 -3.86 5.55
N ILE A 274 17.71 -2.98 6.56
CA ILE A 274 18.74 -3.05 7.59
C ILE A 274 18.67 -4.40 8.31
N ALA A 275 17.48 -4.86 8.71
CA ALA A 275 17.31 -6.14 9.40
C ALA A 275 17.89 -7.31 8.57
N ARG A 276 17.59 -7.36 7.27
CA ARG A 276 18.12 -8.40 6.36
C ARG A 276 19.63 -8.29 6.16
N LEU A 277 20.15 -7.09 5.95
CA LEU A 277 21.59 -6.89 5.75
C LEU A 277 22.39 -7.13 7.03
N GLN A 278 21.81 -6.90 8.20
CA GLN A 278 22.45 -7.17 9.49
C GLN A 278 22.68 -8.67 9.71
N GLU A 279 21.80 -9.54 9.19
CA GLU A 279 22.00 -11.00 9.22
C GLU A 279 23.21 -11.43 8.37
N LEU A 280 23.45 -10.74 7.25
CA LEU A 280 24.55 -11.02 6.32
C LEU A 280 25.88 -10.36 6.74
N PHE A 281 25.82 -9.15 7.31
CA PHE A 281 26.98 -8.32 7.66
C PHE A 281 27.01 -8.00 9.16
N LYS A 282 27.08 -9.05 9.99
CA LYS A 282 26.99 -8.96 11.46
C LYS A 282 28.00 -8.01 12.11
N GLN A 283 29.14 -7.77 11.45
CA GLN A 283 30.23 -6.89 11.90
C GLN A 283 29.96 -5.39 11.70
N LEU A 284 28.99 -5.02 10.86
CA LEU A 284 28.66 -3.61 10.61
C LEU A 284 27.62 -3.15 11.62
N SER A 285 27.75 -1.91 12.12
CA SER A 285 26.70 -1.32 12.95
C SER A 285 25.48 -0.96 12.10
N THR A 286 24.30 -1.01 12.72
CA THR A 286 23.01 -0.61 12.12
C THR A 286 23.09 0.76 11.45
N GLY A 287 23.78 1.72 12.08
CA GLY A 287 24.04 3.05 11.53
C GLY A 287 24.84 3.03 10.22
N LYS A 288 25.91 2.23 10.14
CA LYS A 288 26.72 2.10 8.92
C LYS A 288 25.92 1.47 7.78
N ILE A 289 25.15 0.41 8.08
CA ILE A 289 24.29 -0.24 7.08
C ILE A 289 23.25 0.75 6.55
N GLY A 290 22.53 1.43 7.45
CA GLY A 290 21.51 2.40 7.06
C GLY A 290 22.06 3.57 6.24
N LEU A 291 23.23 4.11 6.62
CA LEU A 291 23.91 5.14 5.83
C LEU A 291 24.26 4.65 4.42
N CYS A 292 24.85 3.45 4.28
CA CYS A 292 25.17 2.88 2.97
C CYS A 292 23.92 2.70 2.11
N VAL A 293 22.83 2.18 2.69
CA VAL A 293 21.55 1.99 1.99
C VAL A 293 21.03 3.33 1.47
N LEU A 294 21.02 4.38 2.30
CA LEU A 294 20.54 5.71 1.92
C LEU A 294 21.42 6.35 0.84
N LEU A 295 22.75 6.21 0.93
CA LEU A 295 23.67 6.69 -0.10
C LEU A 295 23.45 6.01 -1.46
N ILE A 296 23.14 4.71 -1.47
CA ILE A 296 22.83 3.97 -2.70
C ILE A 296 21.43 4.33 -3.22
N ALA A 297 20.45 4.58 -2.33
CA ALA A 297 19.09 4.96 -2.71
C ALA A 297 18.97 6.40 -3.25
N LEU A 298 19.84 7.31 -2.78
CA LEU A 298 19.75 8.74 -3.06
C LEU A 298 19.77 9.10 -4.57
N PRO A 299 20.66 8.56 -5.42
CA PRO A 299 20.66 8.86 -6.85
C PRO A 299 19.33 8.52 -7.54
N PHE A 300 18.69 7.42 -7.12
CA PHE A 300 17.39 7.00 -7.67
C PHE A 300 16.23 7.85 -7.16
N SER A 301 16.42 8.57 -6.05
CA SER A 301 15.37 9.41 -5.46
C SER A 301 15.17 10.73 -6.21
N PHE A 302 16.05 11.07 -7.15
CA PHE A 302 15.92 12.26 -8.01
C PHE A 302 15.06 12.03 -9.26
N PHE A 303 14.66 10.79 -9.55
CA PHE A 303 13.60 10.52 -10.52
C PHE A 303 12.25 10.98 -9.97
N SER A 304 11.34 11.40 -10.85
CA SER A 304 10.01 11.86 -10.41
C SER A 304 9.23 10.72 -9.74
N PHE A 305 8.53 11.04 -8.65
CA PHE A 305 7.71 10.09 -7.89
C PHE A 305 6.68 9.41 -8.81
N SER A 306 6.02 10.21 -9.65
CA SER A 306 5.06 9.73 -10.64
C SER A 306 5.64 8.66 -11.57
N ASN A 307 6.84 8.90 -12.14
CA ASN A 307 7.47 7.95 -13.05
C ASN A 307 7.92 6.69 -12.31
N LEU A 308 8.48 6.83 -11.12
CA LEU A 308 8.89 5.68 -10.32
C LEU A 308 7.69 4.77 -10.02
N VAL A 309 6.54 5.34 -9.63
CA VAL A 309 5.31 4.57 -9.42
C VAL A 309 4.83 3.92 -10.72
N SER A 310 4.80 4.66 -11.84
CA SER A 310 4.27 4.15 -13.12
C SER A 310 5.06 2.97 -13.70
N TYR A 311 6.36 2.86 -13.40
CA TYR A 311 7.17 1.73 -13.86
C TYR A 311 7.24 0.60 -12.83
N LEU A 312 7.53 0.93 -11.56
CA LEU A 312 7.80 -0.08 -10.54
C LEU A 312 6.54 -0.80 -10.09
N TYR A 313 5.40 -0.12 -9.98
CA TYR A 313 4.22 -0.69 -9.38
C TYR A 313 3.54 -1.70 -10.33
N PRO A 314 3.38 -1.42 -11.64
CA PRO A 314 2.95 -2.43 -12.59
C PRO A 314 3.90 -3.63 -12.67
N LEU A 315 5.22 -3.40 -12.58
CA LEU A 315 6.21 -4.47 -12.52
C LEU A 315 5.98 -5.39 -11.31
N TYR A 316 5.78 -4.82 -10.12
CA TYR A 316 5.45 -5.60 -8.92
C TYR A 316 4.08 -6.28 -9.02
N GLY A 317 3.11 -5.64 -9.65
CA GLY A 317 1.83 -6.24 -10.01
C GLY A 317 2.02 -7.52 -10.82
N VAL A 318 2.89 -7.52 -11.82
CA VAL A 318 3.21 -8.71 -12.62
C VAL A 318 3.99 -9.76 -11.82
N LEU A 319 5.03 -9.36 -11.08
CA LEU A 319 5.86 -10.28 -10.29
C LEU A 319 5.07 -11.03 -9.20
N ASN A 320 4.03 -10.41 -8.66
CA ASN A 320 3.18 -11.01 -7.64
C ASN A 320 2.00 -11.82 -8.19
N LEU A 321 1.82 -11.90 -9.53
CA LEU A 321 0.67 -12.60 -10.12
C LEU A 321 0.62 -14.06 -9.71
N TYR A 322 1.78 -14.69 -9.59
CA TYR A 322 1.87 -16.07 -9.12
C TYR A 322 1.33 -16.23 -7.69
N VAL A 323 1.65 -15.31 -6.79
CA VAL A 323 1.14 -15.31 -5.40
C VAL A 323 -0.37 -15.09 -5.38
N LEU A 324 -0.85 -14.10 -6.15
CA LEU A 324 -2.29 -13.83 -6.25
C LEU A 324 -3.03 -15.06 -6.79
N GLY A 325 -2.54 -15.66 -7.88
CA GLY A 325 -3.13 -16.86 -8.47
C GLY A 325 -3.17 -18.03 -7.48
N ALA A 326 -2.08 -18.28 -6.75
CA ALA A 326 -2.01 -19.32 -5.73
C ALA A 326 -3.06 -19.11 -4.62
N ILE A 327 -3.29 -17.86 -4.21
CA ILE A 327 -4.29 -17.51 -3.20
C ILE A 327 -5.71 -17.69 -3.74
N LEU A 328 -6.02 -17.15 -4.92
CA LEU A 328 -7.37 -17.23 -5.49
C LEU A 328 -7.79 -18.67 -5.81
N LEU A 329 -6.84 -19.53 -6.21
CA LEU A 329 -7.09 -20.94 -6.51
C LEU A 329 -7.08 -21.85 -5.26
N PHE A 330 -6.57 -21.38 -4.12
CA PHE A 330 -6.42 -22.18 -2.91
C PHE A 330 -7.72 -22.87 -2.44
N PRO A 331 -8.91 -22.21 -2.42
CA PRO A 331 -10.16 -22.87 -2.02
C PRO A 331 -10.55 -24.03 -2.93
N ILE A 332 -10.25 -23.93 -4.22
CA ILE A 332 -10.58 -24.94 -5.24
C ILE A 332 -9.66 -26.14 -5.05
N VAL A 333 -8.34 -25.90 -4.94
CA VAL A 333 -7.33 -26.95 -4.77
C VAL A 333 -7.54 -27.71 -3.45
N LYS A 334 -7.81 -27.00 -2.34
CA LYS A 334 -8.09 -27.61 -1.04
C LYS A 334 -9.32 -28.54 -1.08
N ARG A 335 -10.38 -28.16 -1.79
CA ARG A 335 -11.56 -29.02 -1.98
C ARG A 335 -11.19 -30.26 -2.78
N ALA A 336 -10.50 -30.10 -3.91
CA ALA A 336 -10.10 -31.21 -4.77
C ALA A 336 -9.21 -32.26 -4.05
N THR A 337 -8.32 -31.83 -3.15
CA THR A 337 -7.49 -32.76 -2.36
C THR A 337 -8.24 -33.41 -1.20
N THR A 338 -9.26 -32.75 -0.63
CA THR A 338 -10.09 -33.32 0.45
C THR A 338 -11.00 -34.46 -0.05
N TYR A 339 -11.43 -34.44 -1.32
CA TYR A 339 -12.24 -35.51 -1.94
C TYR A 339 -11.42 -36.64 -2.58
N LYS A 340 -10.08 -36.62 -2.46
CA LYS A 340 -9.19 -37.69 -2.93
C LYS A 340 -8.84 -38.74 -1.86
N ILE A 341 -9.59 -38.79 -0.75
CA ILE A 341 -9.42 -39.75 0.35
C ILE A 341 -10.53 -40.80 0.28
#